data_AF-A0A4R4E8T0-F1
#
_entry.id   AF-A0A4R4E8T0-F1
#
_cell.length_a   1.000
_cell.length_b   1.000
_cell.length_c   1.000
_cell.angle_alpha   90.00
_cell.angle_beta   90.00
_cell.angle_gamma   90.00
#
_symmetry.space_group_name_H-M   'P 1'
#
loop_
_entity.id
_entity.type
_entity.pdbx_description
1 polymer ?
#
loop_
_entity_poly.entity_id
_entity_poly.type
_entity_poly.pdbx_seq_one_letter_code
_entity_poly.pdbx_strand_id
1 'polypeptide(L)' 'MTNTHICTCGREWLITKHHSPMRDKDSESCLCGEELVSWNGGVTYSVRLVKDIKKDDKNRIFI' A
#
# COMPACT_ATOMS: atom_id res chain seq x y z
N MET A 1 13.81 6.22 4.96
CA MET A 1 13.93 6.24 3.48
C MET A 1 12.54 6.11 2.89
N THR A 2 12.19 6.90 1.89
CA THR A 2 10.89 6.88 1.22
C THR A 2 11.04 6.37 -0.20
N ASN A 3 10.17 5.43 -0.62
CA ASN A 3 10.12 4.89 -1.97
C ASN A 3 8.69 4.90 -2.50
N THR A 4 8.51 5.12 -3.80
CA THR A 4 7.21 5.07 -4.46
C THR A 4 7.04 3.72 -5.14
N HIS A 5 5.88 3.09 -4.95
CA HIS A 5 5.53 1.81 -5.55
C HIS A 5 4.22 1.93 -6.33
N ILE A 6 4.25 1.54 -7.59
CA ILE A 6 3.07 1.47 -8.45
C ILE A 6 2.59 0.02 -8.44
N CYS A 7 1.41 -0.19 -7.87
CA CYS A 7 0.76 -1.49 -7.81
C CYS A 7 0.19 -1.87 -9.19
N THR A 8 0.06 -3.17 -9.47
CA THR A 8 -0.52 -3.70 -10.73
C THR A 8 -1.92 -3.20 -11.03
N CYS A 9 -2.71 -2.87 -9.99
CA CYS A 9 -4.03 -2.25 -10.18
C CYS A 9 -3.96 -0.81 -10.71
N GLY A 10 -2.77 -0.19 -10.74
CA GLY A 10 -2.55 1.18 -11.21
C GLY A 10 -2.57 2.23 -10.09
N ARG A 11 -2.74 1.83 -8.82
CA ARG A 11 -2.60 2.72 -7.66
C ARG A 11 -1.14 2.96 -7.33
N GLU A 12 -0.86 4.16 -6.83
CA GLU A 12 0.48 4.57 -6.44
C GLU A 12 0.55 4.75 -4.93
N TRP A 13 1.57 4.15 -4.31
CA TRP A 13 1.77 4.13 -2.87
C TRP A 13 3.15 4.67 -2.52
N LEU A 14 3.22 5.50 -1.48
CA LEU A 14 4.46 5.94 -0.86
C LEU A 14 4.76 5.05 0.33
N ILE A 15 5.85 4.29 0.23
CA ILE A 15 6.34 3.38 1.26
C ILE A 15 7.47 4.08 2.00
N THR A 16 7.31 4.23 3.31
CA THR A 16 8.34 4.83 4.18
C THR A 16 8.90 3.76 5.10
N LYS A 17 10.22 3.56 5.04
CA LYS A 17 10.95 2.66 5.93
C LYS A 17 11.37 3.38 7.21
N HIS A 18 11.03 2.78 8.34
CA HIS A 18 11.40 3.20 9.69
C HIS A 18 12.28 2.13 10.34
N HIS A 19 13.33 2.53 11.04
CA HIS A 19 14.08 1.61 11.88
C HIS A 19 13.32 1.44 13.20
N SER A 20 13.02 0.20 13.55
CA SER A 20 12.37 -0.13 14.82
C SER A 20 13.25 -1.10 15.60
N PRO A 21 13.54 -0.82 16.89
CA PRO A 21 14.23 -1.77 17.74
C PRO A 21 13.37 -3.01 18.02
N MET A 22 12.05 -2.93 17.84
CA MET A 22 11.14 -4.07 17.94
C MET A 22 11.23 -4.94 16.69
N ARG A 23 11.34 -6.26 16.91
CA ARG A 23 11.42 -7.27 15.85
C ARG A 23 10.05 -7.89 15.60
N ASP A 24 9.19 -7.10 14.98
CA ASP A 24 7.90 -7.59 14.50
C ASP A 24 7.97 -7.94 13.02
N LYS A 25 7.24 -8.98 12.65
CA LYS A 25 7.05 -9.38 11.26
C LYS A 25 5.66 -8.94 10.84
N ASP A 26 5.58 -8.25 9.72
CA ASP A 26 4.30 -7.83 9.16
C ASP A 26 4.43 -7.55 7.67
N SER A 27 3.29 -7.27 7.04
CA SER A 27 3.17 -6.94 5.62
C SER A 27 2.08 -5.91 5.38
N GLU A 28 2.30 -5.04 4.40
CA GLU A 28 1.30 -4.08 3.94
C GLU A 28 0.87 -4.45 2.52
N SER A 29 -0.44 -4.43 2.29
CA SER A 29 -1.04 -4.82 1.01
C SER A 29 -1.85 -3.67 0.41
N CYS A 30 -1.88 -3.62 -0.92
CA CYS A 30 -2.73 -2.72 -1.68
C CYS A 30 -4.20 -3.12 -1.51
N LEU A 31 -5.10 -2.17 -1.76
CA LEU A 31 -6.55 -2.39 -1.78
C LEU A 31 -7.03 -3.42 -2.82
N CYS A 32 -6.20 -3.77 -3.81
CA CYS A 32 -6.48 -4.86 -4.75
C CYS A 32 -6.03 -6.25 -4.24
N GLY A 33 -5.32 -6.31 -3.11
CA GLY A 33 -4.78 -7.54 -2.53
C GLY A 33 -3.30 -7.83 -2.87
N GLU A 34 -2.63 -7.02 -3.69
CA GLU A 34 -1.20 -7.18 -3.96
C GLU A 34 -0.34 -6.75 -2.74
N GLU A 35 0.66 -7.56 -2.37
CA GLU A 35 1.61 -7.20 -1.32
C GLU A 35 2.51 -6.04 -1.78
N LEU A 36 2.54 -4.93 -1.03
CA LEU A 36 3.37 -3.76 -1.32
C LEU A 36 4.76 -3.90 -0.70
N VAL A 37 4.81 -4.41 0.54
CA VAL A 37 6.05 -4.62 1.28
C VAL A 37 5.81 -5.61 2.42
N SER A 38 6.80 -6.44 2.70
CA SER A 38 6.85 -7.31 3.87
C SER A 38 8.19 -7.17 4.58
N TRP A 39 8.19 -7.43 5.89
CA TRP A 39 9.41 -7.32 6.70
C TRP A 39 9.50 -8.35 7.80
N ASN A 40 10.74 -8.71 8.15
CA ASN A 40 11.06 -9.79 9.08
C ASN A 40 11.72 -9.30 10.39
N GLY A 41 11.47 -8.05 10.79
CA GLY A 41 11.95 -7.44 12.03
C GLY A 41 13.14 -6.49 11.87
N GLY A 42 13.32 -5.59 12.86
CA GLY A 42 14.37 -4.57 12.89
C GLY A 42 14.07 -3.31 12.07
N VAL A 43 12.99 -3.36 11.29
CA VAL A 43 12.45 -2.26 10.50
C VAL A 43 10.94 -2.41 10.45
N THR A 44 10.22 -1.30 10.35
CA THR A 44 8.78 -1.26 10.05
C THR A 44 8.58 -0.39 8.83
N TYR A 45 7.46 -0.59 8.13
CA TYR A 45 7.11 0.21 6.97
C TYR A 45 5.74 0.85 7.18
N SER A 46 5.59 2.09 6.72
CA SER A 46 4.29 2.74 6.64
C SER A 46 3.96 3.02 5.18
N VAL A 47 2.76 2.65 4.74
CA VAL A 47 2.28 2.89 3.39
C VAL A 47 1.25 4.02 3.37
N ARG A 48 1.34 4.89 2.37
CA ARG A 48 0.37 5.97 2.13
C ARG A 48 -0.06 5.96 0.68
N LEU A 49 -1.36 5.95 0.43
CA LEU A 49 -1.90 6.08 -0.92
C LEU A 49 -1.61 7.49 -1.47
N VAL A 50 -0.92 7.56 -2.60
CA VAL A 50 -0.58 8.82 -3.30
C VAL A 50 -1.56 9.07 -4.43
N LYS A 51 -1.88 8.03 -5.21
CA LYS A 51 -2.79 8.11 -6.33
C LYS A 51 -3.76 6.94 -6.30
N ASP A 52 -5.04 7.28 -6.18
CA ASP A 52 -6.12 6.31 -6.34
C ASP A 52 -6.57 6.23 -7.79
N ILE A 53 -7.01 5.05 -8.20
CA ILE A 53 -7.76 4.86 -9.44
C ILE A 53 -9.24 5.03 -9.07
N LYS A 54 -9.92 6.02 -9.64
CA LYS A 54 -11.36 6.15 -9.45
C LYS A 54 -12.00 4.86 -9.96
N LYS A 55 -12.65 4.10 -9.07
CA LYS A 55 -13.64 3.12 -9.53
C LYS A 55 -14.72 3.94 -10.20
N ASP A 56 -14.83 3.84 -11.53
CA ASP A 56 -15.98 4.34 -12.26
C ASP A 56 -17.21 3.64 -11.66
N ASP A 57 -17.95 4.34 -10.81
CA ASP A 57 -19.24 3.94 -10.23
C ASP A 57 -20.33 4.07 -11.31
N LYS A 58 -20.06 3.55 -12.52
CA LYS A 58 -21.05 3.46 -13.57
C LYS A 58 -22.01 2.33 -13.20
N ASN A 59 -23.20 2.77 -12.79
CA ASN A 59 -24.49 2.14 -13.05
C ASN A 59 -25.31 1.79 -11.78
N ARG A 60 -25.63 2.82 -10.98
CA ARG A 60 -26.89 2.80 -10.22
C ARG A 60 -27.96 3.57 -11.01
N ILE A 61 -28.46 2.94 -12.06
CA ILE A 61 -29.78 3.28 -12.60
C ILE A 61 -30.78 2.75 -11.58
N PHE A 62 -31.31 3.65 -10.74
CA PHE A 62 -32.55 3.38 -10.03
C PHE A 62 -33.68 3.59 -11.04
N ILE A 63 -34.26 2.47 -11.48
CA ILE A 63 -35.52 2.40 -12.23
C ILE A 63 -36.68 2.83 -11.34
#